data_AF-A0A0C3CPM3-F1
#
_entry.id   AF-A0A0C3CPM3-F1
#
_cell.length_a   1.000
_cell.length_b   1.000
_cell.length_c   1.000
_cell.angle_alpha   90.00
_cell.angle_beta   90.00
_cell.angle_gamma   90.00
#
_symmetry.space_group_name_H-M   'P 1'
#
loop_
_entity.id
_entity.type
_entity.pdbx_description
1 polymer ?
#
loop_
_entity_poly.entity_id
_entity_poly.type
_entity_poly.pdbx_seq_one_letter_code
_entity_poly.pdbx_strand_id
1 'polypeptide(L)'
;MQLLAAKVYHTVNIITNQSYAVKLELSVEGESSVESEYHILKELISLTGIPRTHWFGRESNYDALVVDLLGPSLHRLLQQRKKFHVCTVAYLANQMVLSLKVNSTECISCKDICWRIFGCVRLCLGQRCG
;
A
#
# COMPACT_ATOMS: atom_id res chain seq x y z
N MET A 1 27.45 0.06 3.90
CA MET A 1 26.27 -0.49 4.60
C MET A 1 25.14 -0.54 3.58
N GLN A 2 24.85 -1.72 3.02
CA GLN A 2 23.87 -1.85 1.93
C GLN A 2 22.48 -1.53 2.47
N LEU A 3 21.83 -0.53 1.88
CA LEU A 3 20.40 -0.29 2.00
C LEU A 3 19.68 -1.47 1.32
N LEU A 4 19.39 -2.53 2.07
CA LEU A 4 18.51 -3.60 1.61
C LEU A 4 17.07 -3.07 1.64
N ALA A 5 16.74 -2.24 0.67
CA ALA A 5 15.38 -1.75 0.50
C ALA A 5 14.49 -2.91 0.04
N ALA A 6 13.39 -3.12 0.76
CA ALA A 6 12.37 -4.09 0.39
C ALA A 6 11.82 -3.82 -1.04
N LYS A 7 11.59 -4.88 -1.81
CA LYS A 7 11.05 -4.81 -3.18
C LYS A 7 9.63 -5.35 -3.24
N VAL A 8 8.79 -4.74 -4.08
CA VAL A 8 7.39 -5.13 -4.27
C VAL A 8 7.23 -5.84 -5.62
N TYR A 9 6.52 -6.96 -5.61
CA TYR A 9 6.25 -7.81 -6.76
C TYR A 9 4.74 -8.00 -6.95
N HIS A 10 4.30 -8.04 -8.20
CA HIS A 10 2.97 -8.51 -8.55
C HIS A 10 2.96 -10.04 -8.57
N THR A 11 1.99 -10.65 -7.90
CA THR A 11 1.86 -12.11 -7.81
C THR A 11 0.42 -12.53 -8.06
N VAL A 12 0.24 -13.79 -8.42
CA VAL A 12 -1.08 -14.40 -8.64
C VAL A 12 -1.13 -15.69 -7.84
N ASN A 13 -2.18 -15.86 -7.04
CA ASN A 13 -2.42 -17.11 -6.35
C ASN A 13 -2.75 -18.21 -7.36
N ILE A 14 -1.98 -19.29 -7.36
CA ILE A 14 -2.07 -20.38 -8.32
C ILE A 14 -3.37 -21.20 -8.23
N ILE A 15 -4.07 -21.15 -7.10
CA ILE A 15 -5.34 -21.87 -6.88
C ILE A 15 -6.52 -20.97 -7.22
N THR A 16 -6.55 -19.74 -6.69
CA THR A 16 -7.70 -18.84 -6.82
C THR A 16 -7.62 -17.90 -8.03
N ASN A 17 -6.46 -17.83 -8.69
CA ASN A 17 -6.14 -16.88 -9.75
C ASN A 17 -6.30 -15.40 -9.34
N GLN A 18 -6.29 -15.12 -8.02
CA GLN A 18 -6.39 -13.76 -7.49
C GLN A 18 -5.02 -13.09 -7.43
N SER A 19 -4.94 -11.82 -7.83
CA SER A 19 -3.72 -11.04 -7.79
C SER A 19 -3.45 -10.41 -6.42
N TYR A 20 -2.18 -10.41 -6.02
CA TYR A 20 -1.68 -9.82 -4.77
C TYR A 20 -0.38 -9.06 -4.99
N ALA A 21 -0.04 -8.16 -4.07
CA ALA A 21 1.29 -7.56 -3.98
C ALA A 21 2.10 -8.30 -2.91
N VAL A 22 3.33 -8.69 -3.25
CA VAL A 22 4.27 -9.32 -2.32
C VAL A 22 5.47 -8.41 -2.12
N LYS A 23 5.72 -8.04 -0.87
CA LYS A 23 6.89 -7.29 -0.48
C LYS A 23 7.93 -8.24 0.10
N LEU A 24 9.13 -8.22 -0.46
CA LEU A 24 10.26 -9.06 -0.08
C LEU A 24 11.40 -8.20 0.44
N GLU A 25 11.92 -8.56 1.61
CA GLU A 25 13.12 -7.99 2.21
C GLU A 25 14.10 -9.11 2.52
N LEU A 26 15.40 -8.90 2.27
CA LEU A 26 16.40 -9.91 2.63
C LEU A 26 16.43 -10.01 4.16
N SER A 27 16.32 -11.22 4.68
CA SER A 27 16.40 -11.47 6.10
C SER A 27 17.84 -11.24 6.57
N VAL A 28 18.00 -10.31 7.49
CA VAL A 28 19.25 -9.99 8.18
C VAL A 28 19.00 -10.05 9.69
N GLU A 29 20.05 -10.29 10.47
CA GLU A 29 19.94 -10.26 11.93
C GLU A 29 19.48 -8.86 12.39
N GLY A 30 18.32 -8.80 13.05
CA GLY A 30 17.69 -7.56 13.49
C GLY A 30 16.18 -7.55 13.24
N GLU A 31 15.55 -6.40 13.48
CA GLU A 31 14.13 -6.22 13.19
C GLU A 31 13.90 -6.05 11.70
N SER A 32 13.00 -6.86 11.14
CA SER A 32 12.60 -6.82 9.74
C SER A 32 11.62 -5.68 9.50
N SER A 33 11.90 -4.80 8.53
CA SER A 33 11.01 -3.67 8.26
C SER A 33 9.65 -4.13 7.74
N VAL A 34 9.63 -5.25 7.02
CA VAL A 34 8.42 -5.91 6.52
C VAL A 34 7.62 -6.57 7.65
N GLU A 35 8.27 -7.08 8.69
CA GLU A 35 7.59 -7.61 9.88
C GLU A 35 6.88 -6.51 10.68
N SER A 36 7.57 -5.39 10.96
CA SER A 36 6.95 -4.25 11.64
C SER A 36 5.74 -3.73 10.87
N GLU A 37 5.83 -3.68 9.54
CA GLU A 37 4.74 -3.29 8.64
C GLU A 37 3.56 -4.26 8.70
N TYR A 38 3.80 -5.57 8.75
CA TYR A 38 2.75 -6.57 8.94
C TYR A 38 1.97 -6.35 10.25
N HIS A 39 2.67 -6.12 11.36
CA HIS A 39 2.03 -5.87 12.65
C HIS A 39 1.14 -4.63 12.63
N ILE A 40 1.65 -3.53 12.07
CA ILE A 40 0.89 -2.28 11.96
C ILE A 40 -0.33 -2.46 11.07
N LEU A 41 -0.20 -3.10 9.91
CA LEU A 41 -1.35 -3.34 9.03
C LEU A 41 -2.40 -4.25 9.66
N LYS A 42 -1.98 -5.21 10.48
CA LYS A 42 -2.89 -6.10 11.21
C LYS A 42 -3.72 -5.36 12.25
N GLU A 43 -3.14 -4.36 12.92
CA GLU A 43 -3.86 -3.47 13.84
C GLU A 43 -4.85 -2.56 13.11
N LEU A 44 -4.51 -2.11 11.90
CA LEU A 44 -5.30 -1.16 11.12
C LEU A 44 -6.36 -1.80 10.21
N ILE A 45 -6.56 -3.12 10.28
CA ILE A 45 -7.45 -3.86 9.36
C ILE A 45 -8.93 -3.41 9.43
N SER A 46 -9.35 -2.78 10.53
CA SER A 46 -10.70 -2.24 10.72
C SER A 46 -10.92 -0.90 10.01
N LEU A 47 -9.85 -0.23 9.54
CA LEU A 47 -9.93 1.06 8.91
C LEU A 47 -10.24 0.95 7.42
N THR A 48 -11.18 1.77 6.95
CA THR A 48 -11.53 1.80 5.54
C THR A 48 -10.39 2.38 4.70
N GLY A 49 -9.97 1.65 3.68
CA GLY A 49 -8.93 2.11 2.75
C GLY A 49 -7.52 1.60 3.07
N ILE A 50 -7.34 0.83 4.15
CA ILE A 50 -6.11 0.09 4.46
C ILE A 50 -6.13 -1.26 3.70
N PRO A 51 -4.99 -1.74 3.15
CA PRO A 51 -4.95 -2.98 2.38
C PRO A 51 -4.94 -4.16 3.37
N ARG A 52 -5.66 -5.22 3.04
CA ARG A 52 -5.67 -6.40 3.89
C ARG A 52 -4.33 -7.14 3.79
N THR A 53 -3.81 -7.56 4.94
CA THR A 53 -2.72 -8.53 5.02
C THR A 53 -3.29 -9.94 4.87
N HIS A 54 -2.67 -10.73 3.98
CA HIS A 54 -3.08 -12.11 3.73
C HIS A 54 -2.11 -13.10 4.36
N TRP A 55 -0.82 -12.78 4.35
CA TRP A 55 0.21 -13.66 4.89
C TRP A 55 1.50 -12.88 5.19
N PHE A 56 2.20 -13.31 6.23
CA PHE A 56 3.57 -12.90 6.51
C PHE A 56 4.37 -14.14 6.93
N GLY A 57 5.60 -14.24 6.47
CA GLY A 57 6.52 -15.30 6.87
C GLY A 57 7.86 -15.21 6.17
N ARG A 58 8.76 -16.11 6.55
CA ARG A 58 10.08 -16.23 5.94
C ARG A 58 10.06 -17.28 4.83
N GLU A 59 10.48 -16.88 3.65
CA GLU A 59 10.67 -17.75 2.48
C GLU A 59 12.14 -17.73 2.08
N SER A 60 12.83 -18.86 2.26
CA SER A 60 14.28 -18.96 2.07
C SER A 60 15.04 -17.90 2.91
N ASN A 61 15.76 -16.98 2.26
CA ASN A 61 16.50 -15.90 2.91
C ASN A 61 15.75 -14.57 2.94
N TYR A 62 14.43 -14.57 2.71
CA TYR A 62 13.63 -13.35 2.61
C TYR A 62 12.46 -13.37 3.58
N ASP A 63 12.21 -12.23 4.20
CA ASP A 63 10.93 -11.97 4.87
C ASP A 63 9.94 -11.45 3.83
N ALA A 64 8.76 -12.05 3.82
CA ALA A 64 7.77 -11.89 2.78
C ALA A 64 6.41 -11.50 3.36
N LEU A 65 5.83 -10.43 2.83
CA LEU A 65 4.51 -9.92 3.20
C LEU A 65 3.60 -9.90 1.97
N VAL A 66 2.47 -10.58 2.07
CA VAL A 66 1.43 -10.64 1.05
C VAL A 66 0.28 -9.73 1.46
N VAL A 67 -0.03 -8.74 0.62
CA VAL A 67 -1.13 -7.78 0.81
C VAL A 67 -1.99 -7.65 -0.44
N ASP A 68 -3.15 -7.02 -0.30
CA ASP A 68 -3.98 -6.64 -1.44
C ASP A 68 -3.16 -5.88 -2.50
N LEU A 69 -3.34 -6.26 -3.76
CA LEU A 69 -2.79 -5.50 -4.88
C LEU A 69 -3.55 -4.17 -5.00
N LEU A 70 -2.85 -3.07 -4.75
CA LEU A 70 -3.38 -1.73 -4.99
C LEU A 70 -3.23 -1.34 -6.46
N GLY A 71 -4.04 -0.37 -6.88
CA GLY A 71 -3.99 0.18 -8.23
C GLY A 71 -2.70 0.96 -8.55
N PRO A 72 -2.66 1.64 -9.72
CA PRO A 72 -1.52 2.46 -10.10
C PRO A 72 -1.34 3.66 -9.17
N SER A 73 -0.09 4.05 -8.97
CA SER A 73 0.21 5.22 -8.15
C SER A 73 -0.27 6.51 -8.76
N LEU A 74 -0.57 7.50 -7.90
CA LEU A 74 -0.92 8.83 -8.35
C LEU A 74 0.17 9.41 -9.26
N HIS A 75 1.44 9.16 -8.94
CA HIS A 75 2.56 9.55 -9.79
C HIS A 75 2.46 8.92 -11.19
N ARG A 76 2.20 7.61 -11.28
CA ARG A 76 2.01 6.94 -12.58
C ARG A 76 0.79 7.46 -13.33
N LEU A 77 -0.29 7.78 -12.63
CA LEU A 77 -1.48 8.35 -13.24
C LEU A 77 -1.25 9.78 -13.74
N LEU A 78 -0.49 10.59 -13.00
CA LEU A 78 -0.05 11.92 -13.42
C LEU A 78 0.81 11.84 -14.68
N GLN A 79 1.75 10.88 -14.73
CA GLN A 79 2.57 10.64 -15.91
C GLN A 79 1.74 10.20 -17.12
N GLN A 80 0.76 9.31 -16.92
CA GLN A 80 -0.10 8.80 -18.00
C GLN A 80 -1.11 9.82 -18.50
N ARG A 81 -1.78 10.55 -17.60
CA ARG A 81 -2.88 11.45 -17.96
C ARG A 81 -2.43 12.89 -18.26
N LYS A 82 -1.21 13.29 -17.85
CA LYS A 82 -0.58 14.63 -17.98
C LYS A 82 -1.38 15.83 -17.42
N LYS A 83 -2.71 15.80 -17.46
CA LYS A 83 -3.65 16.77 -16.91
C LYS A 83 -4.84 16.01 -16.31
N PHE A 84 -5.24 16.38 -15.10
CA PHE A 84 -6.50 15.94 -14.50
C PHE A 84 -7.53 17.05 -14.62
N HIS A 85 -8.81 16.67 -14.73
CA HIS A 85 -9.90 17.64 -14.56
C HIS A 85 -9.96 18.12 -13.11
N VAL A 86 -10.46 19.34 -12.90
CA VAL A 86 -10.59 19.95 -11.56
C VAL A 86 -11.42 19.06 -10.63
N CYS A 87 -12.49 18.42 -11.13
CA CYS A 87 -13.29 17.47 -10.36
C CYS A 87 -12.47 16.28 -9.85
N THR A 88 -11.58 15.72 -10.68
CA THR A 88 -10.68 14.63 -10.27
C THR A 88 -9.68 15.12 -9.22
N VAL A 89 -9.10 16.31 -9.40
CA VAL A 89 -8.16 16.88 -8.41
C VAL A 89 -8.85 17.15 -7.07
N ALA A 90 -10.07 17.69 -7.07
CA ALA A 90 -10.84 17.93 -5.86
C ALA A 90 -11.20 16.63 -5.13
N TYR A 91 -11.61 15.59 -5.87
CA TYR A 91 -11.87 14.27 -5.30
C TYR A 91 -10.62 13.64 -4.68
N LEU A 92 -9.49 13.71 -5.39
CA LEU A 92 -8.19 13.24 -4.89
C LEU A 92 -7.78 13.96 -3.60
N ALA A 93 -7.89 15.30 -3.58
CA ALA A 93 -7.55 16.11 -2.42
C ALA A 93 -8.43 15.77 -1.22
N ASN A 94 -9.74 15.60 -1.43
CA ASN A 94 -10.66 15.21 -0.37
C ASN A 94 -10.30 13.84 0.22
N GLN A 95 -9.97 12.85 -0.63
CA GLN A 95 -9.52 11.53 -0.17
C GLN A 95 -8.23 11.63 0.65
N MET A 96 -7.23 12.40 0.21
CA MET A 96 -5.98 12.57 0.95
C MET A 96 -6.19 13.22 2.32
N VAL A 97 -7.03 14.26 2.39
CA VAL A 97 -7.34 14.95 3.66
C VAL A 97 -8.08 14.02 4.62
N LEU A 98 -9.06 13.25 4.12
CA LEU A 98 -9.77 12.27 4.93
C LEU A 98 -8.85 11.17 5.46
N SER A 99 -7.95 10.65 4.63
CA SER A 99 -6.94 9.68 5.05
C SER A 99 -6.03 10.25 6.15
N LEU A 100 -5.57 11.49 6.02
CA LEU A 100 -4.75 12.15 7.07
C LEU A 100 -5.54 12.36 8.38
N LYS A 101 -6.83 12.68 8.29
CA LYS A 101 -7.68 12.92 9.46
C LYS A 101 -7.95 11.63 10.22
N VAL A 102 -8.31 10.55 9.52
CA VAL A 102 -8.49 9.22 10.12
C VAL A 102 -7.20 8.79 10.83
N ASN A 103 -6.06 8.94 10.18
CA ASN A 103 -4.75 8.53 10.71
C ASN A 103 -4.14 9.49 11.76
N SER A 104 -4.76 10.64 12.03
CA SER A 104 -4.28 11.57 13.09
C SER A 104 -4.95 11.32 14.44
N THR A 105 -6.03 10.54 14.47
CA THR A 105 -6.79 10.28 15.71
C THR A 105 -6.26 9.06 16.46
N GLU A 106 -5.51 8.17 15.80
CA GLU A 106 -4.84 7.00 16.39
C GLU A 106 -3.45 6.79 15.77
N CYS A 107 -2.41 6.75 16.61
CA CYS A 107 -1.04 6.25 16.37
C CYS A 107 -0.09 6.99 15.39
N ILE A 108 0.94 7.64 15.97
CA ILE A 108 2.08 8.30 15.28
C ILE A 108 2.91 7.33 14.41
N SER A 109 2.94 6.03 14.74
CA SER A 109 3.67 4.98 13.98
C SER A 109 3.09 4.72 12.58
N CYS A 110 1.81 5.02 12.34
CA CYS A 110 1.13 4.74 11.07
C CYS A 110 1.54 5.69 9.92
N LYS A 111 2.15 6.83 10.25
CA LYS A 111 2.39 7.94 9.31
C LYS A 111 3.42 7.60 8.23
N ASP A 112 4.43 6.80 8.55
CA ASP A 112 5.51 6.47 7.62
C ASP A 112 5.20 5.24 6.74
N ILE A 113 4.44 4.27 7.25
CA ILE A 113 4.16 3.02 6.55
C ILE A 113 3.00 3.16 5.57
N CYS A 114 1.94 3.88 5.96
CA CYS A 114 0.82 4.12 5.05
C CYS A 114 1.29 4.90 3.81
N TRP A 115 2.19 5.88 3.95
CA TRP A 115 2.78 6.59 2.80
C TRP A 115 3.75 5.72 1.98
N ARG A 116 4.50 4.80 2.62
CA ARG A 116 5.41 3.86 1.94
C ARG A 116 4.68 2.75 1.16
N ILE A 117 3.51 2.31 1.61
CA ILE A 117 2.66 1.34 0.89
C ILE A 117 1.73 2.03 -0.12
N PHE A 118 1.08 3.13 0.29
CA PHE A 118 0.06 3.82 -0.51
C PHE A 118 0.62 4.88 -1.43
N GLY A 119 1.54 4.47 -2.28
CA GLY A 119 1.56 5.03 -3.62
C GLY A 119 0.28 4.63 -4.39
N CYS A 120 -0.93 4.77 -3.85
CA CYS A 120 -2.15 4.48 -4.60
C CYS A 120 -3.37 5.24 -4.05
N VAL A 121 -3.92 6.06 -4.93
CA VAL A 121 -5.30 6.53 -4.84
C VAL A 121 -6.17 5.35 -5.22
N ARG A 122 -7.19 5.03 -4.44
CA ARG A 122 -8.28 4.15 -4.89
C ARG A 122 -9.06 4.89 -5.99
N LEU A 123 -8.62 4.78 -7.25
CA LEU A 123 -9.36 5.37 -8.37
C LEU A 123 -10.59 4.53 -8.65
N CYS A 124 -11.73 4.98 -8.14
CA CYS A 124 -12.98 4.80 -8.85
C CYS A 124 -12.95 5.64 -10.14
N LEU A 125 -12.19 5.24 -11.17
CA LEU A 125 -12.27 5.80 -12.53
C LEU A 125 -13.52 5.32 -13.30
N GLY A 126 -14.52 4.76 -12.61
CA GLY A 126 -15.73 4.23 -13.22
C GLY A 126 -16.96 5.15 -13.14
N GLN A 127 -16.90 6.28 -12.43
CA GLN A 127 -18.05 7.18 -12.34
C GLN A 127 -17.88 8.31 -13.36
N ARG A 128 -18.61 8.20 -14.47
CA ARG A 128 -18.85 9.33 -15.37
C ARG A 128 -19.44 10.46 -14.54
N CYS A 129 -18.71 11.55 -14.36
CA CYS A 129 -19.36 12.82 -14.02
C CYS A 129 -20.19 13.21 -15.25
N GLY A 130 -21.51 13.15 -15.10
CA GLY A 130 -22.45 13.84 -15.98
C GLY A 130 -22.45 15.34 -15.72
#